data_AF-A0A660VKW4-F1
#
_entry.id   AF-A0A660VKW4-F1
#
_cell.length_a   1.000
_cell.length_b   1.000
_cell.length_c   1.000
_cell.angle_alpha   90.00
_cell.angle_beta   90.00
_cell.angle_gamma   90.00
#
_symmetry.space_group_name_H-M   'P 1'
#
loop_
_entity.id
_entity.type
_entity.pdbx_description
1 polymer ?
#
loop_
_entity_poly.entity_id
_entity_poly.type
_entity_poly.pdbx_seq_one_letter_code
_entity_poly.pdbx_strand_id
1 'polypeptide(L)'
;MASSSNEEERSFVVPEEPLLFPPEVLKPVTPKAVRKRDGTLVPWDEGRIYRAVLNAGRATGEFGEEKAKEITAEVVKVLSHRYATEPPHIEKIQDIVEDTLIRMDFLRTARAYISYRDKHTALRDVRSALVEVTSTVNEYLDRSDWRVNANANQGYSLGGLILNVSGKIIANYWLSHVYPPEVGEAHRSGDIHIHDLDMYSGYCAGWSLRTLLQEGFNGIPDKIEAGPPKHLSSAVGQMVNFLGTLQNEWAGAQAFSSFDTYLAPFVKADDLSYKEVKQNIQEFIYNLNVPSRWGTQTPFTNVTFDLVCPDDLRDEYPFIGGKPMSFTYGECQREMDMINRAYLEVMLEGDNKGRIFTFPIPTYNITNDFQWEDNPISDLLFELAAKYGLPYFQNFLNSDLDPHMIRSMCCRLQLDVSELLKRGNGLFGSAEQTGSLGVVTINCARLGFICKGDERKLFERLDRLMELAKTSLEIKRKVIERSIENRLLPYTYRYLGTLRNHFSTIGVNGMNEMVRNFTADLDDISTDRGQKLALRFLDHMRAKITEFQKETGHLYNLEATP
;
A
#
# COMPACT_ATOMS: atom_id res chain seq x y z
N MET A 1 -45.10 -36.88 77.82
CA MET A 1 -45.06 -35.41 77.69
C MET A 1 -44.60 -35.09 76.29
N ALA A 2 -45.37 -34.25 75.60
CA ALA A 2 -45.02 -33.42 74.45
C ALA A 2 -44.58 -34.11 73.14
N SER A 3 -44.93 -33.69 71.93
CA SER A 3 -45.99 -32.85 71.31
C SER A 3 -45.52 -32.57 69.88
N SER A 4 -46.46 -32.36 68.95
CA SER A 4 -46.31 -31.65 67.65
C SER A 4 -45.45 -32.34 66.57
N SER A 5 -45.79 -32.31 65.28
CA SER A 5 -46.61 -31.38 64.50
C SER A 5 -47.14 -32.08 63.24
N ASN A 6 -48.43 -31.91 62.96
CA ASN A 6 -49.13 -32.40 61.77
C ASN A 6 -48.86 -31.52 60.53
N GLU A 7 -48.82 -32.18 59.39
CA GLU A 7 -48.86 -31.64 58.03
C GLU A 7 -50.20 -30.94 57.74
N GLU A 8 -50.14 -29.80 57.04
CA GLU A 8 -51.28 -29.25 56.29
C GLU A 8 -50.82 -28.86 54.88
N GLU A 9 -51.23 -29.68 53.90
CA GLU A 9 -51.24 -29.33 52.48
C GLU A 9 -52.15 -28.12 52.25
N ARG A 10 -51.58 -27.02 51.75
CA ARG A 10 -52.37 -25.91 51.19
C ARG A 10 -52.43 -26.04 49.68
N SER A 11 -53.61 -26.43 49.19
CA SER A 11 -53.98 -26.36 47.79
C SER A 11 -54.00 -24.90 47.31
N PHE A 12 -53.22 -24.58 46.28
CA PHE A 12 -53.32 -23.31 45.58
C PHE A 12 -54.50 -23.38 44.62
N VAL A 13 -55.59 -22.68 44.95
CA VAL A 13 -56.72 -22.42 44.06
C VAL A 13 -56.34 -21.24 43.17
N VAL A 14 -56.25 -21.46 41.86
CA VAL A 14 -56.09 -20.40 40.86
C VAL A 14 -57.46 -19.73 40.66
N PRO A 15 -57.59 -18.39 40.75
CA PRO A 15 -58.86 -17.72 40.46
C PRO A 15 -59.16 -17.82 38.96
N GLU A 16 -60.36 -18.26 38.59
CA GLU A 16 -60.90 -18.11 37.24
C GLU A 16 -61.27 -16.64 37.00
N GLU A 17 -60.31 -15.82 36.57
CA GLU A 17 -60.62 -14.59 35.85
C GLU A 17 -60.84 -14.92 34.37
N PRO A 18 -61.94 -14.46 33.73
CA PRO A 18 -62.15 -14.69 32.31
C PRO A 18 -61.13 -13.87 31.52
N LEU A 19 -60.37 -14.56 30.65
CA LEU A 19 -59.50 -13.96 29.63
C LEU A 19 -60.29 -12.94 28.81
N LEU A 20 -60.07 -11.66 29.10
CA LEU A 20 -60.80 -10.53 28.51
C LEU A 20 -60.16 -10.06 27.19
N PHE A 21 -59.64 -10.96 26.35
CA PHE A 21 -59.31 -10.65 24.96
C PHE A 21 -59.44 -11.93 24.12
N PRO A 22 -60.31 -11.98 23.09
CA PRO A 22 -60.21 -13.04 22.10
C PRO A 22 -58.84 -12.93 21.42
N PRO A 23 -58.19 -14.03 21.01
CA PRO A 23 -57.01 -13.93 20.17
C PRO A 23 -57.44 -13.26 18.87
N GLU A 24 -57.09 -11.98 18.70
CA GLU A 24 -57.11 -11.36 17.39
C GLU A 24 -56.12 -12.16 16.53
N VAL A 25 -56.68 -13.01 15.66
CA VAL A 25 -55.93 -13.56 14.54
C VAL A 25 -55.54 -12.36 13.68
N LEU A 26 -54.37 -11.80 13.94
CA LEU A 26 -53.74 -10.79 13.09
C LEU A 26 -53.78 -11.33 11.66
N LYS A 27 -54.63 -10.74 10.82
CA LYS A 27 -54.69 -11.10 9.40
C LYS A 27 -53.28 -10.90 8.84
N PRO A 28 -52.71 -11.88 8.12
CA PRO A 28 -51.37 -11.76 7.58
C PRO A 28 -51.30 -10.54 6.67
N VAL A 29 -50.53 -9.54 7.06
CA VAL A 29 -50.30 -8.33 6.26
C VAL A 29 -49.11 -8.61 5.38
N THR A 30 -49.31 -8.68 4.06
CA THR A 30 -48.21 -8.78 3.11
C THR A 30 -47.40 -7.47 3.09
N PRO A 31 -46.06 -7.53 3.02
CA PRO A 31 -45.25 -6.32 2.93
C PRO A 31 -45.68 -5.48 1.73
N LYS A 32 -45.73 -4.15 1.87
CA LYS A 32 -46.12 -3.24 0.77
C LYS A 32 -44.94 -2.92 -0.16
N ALA A 33 -43.72 -3.05 0.32
CA ALA A 33 -42.49 -2.74 -0.41
C ALA A 33 -41.34 -3.66 0.00
N VAL A 34 -40.34 -3.77 -0.87
CA VAL A 34 -39.07 -4.47 -0.64
C VAL A 34 -37.93 -3.47 -0.72
N ARG A 35 -36.97 -3.57 0.21
CA ARG A 35 -35.74 -2.78 0.17
C ARG A 35 -34.67 -3.52 -0.64
N LYS A 36 -34.21 -2.91 -1.72
CA LYS A 36 -33.07 -3.39 -2.52
C LYS A 36 -31.75 -3.14 -1.78
N ARG A 37 -30.67 -3.77 -2.26
CA ARG A 37 -29.32 -3.67 -1.70
C ARG A 37 -28.76 -2.24 -1.70
N ASP A 38 -29.18 -1.41 -2.65
CA ASP A 38 -28.83 0.02 -2.76
C ASP A 38 -29.68 0.93 -1.85
N GLY A 39 -30.54 0.35 -1.01
CA GLY A 39 -31.45 1.07 -0.13
C GLY A 39 -32.75 1.53 -0.80
N THR A 40 -32.90 1.38 -2.13
CA THR A 40 -34.11 1.80 -2.84
C THR A 40 -35.31 0.91 -2.50
N LEU A 41 -36.48 1.52 -2.34
CA LEU A 41 -37.73 0.81 -2.09
C LEU A 41 -38.44 0.52 -3.41
N VAL A 42 -38.82 -0.74 -3.61
CA VAL A 42 -39.64 -1.15 -4.76
C VAL A 42 -40.96 -1.76 -4.31
N PRO A 43 -42.04 -1.66 -5.10
CA PRO A 43 -43.30 -2.31 -4.79
C PRO A 43 -43.14 -3.81 -4.57
N TRP A 44 -43.90 -4.36 -3.62
CA TRP A 44 -43.95 -5.80 -3.39
C TRP A 44 -44.53 -6.54 -4.60
N ASP A 45 -43.88 -7.64 -4.99
CA ASP A 45 -44.27 -8.49 -6.12
C ASP A 45 -43.95 -9.95 -5.80
N GLU A 46 -44.96 -10.68 -5.32
CA GLU A 46 -44.86 -12.12 -5.01
C GLU A 46 -44.51 -12.96 -6.24
N GLY A 47 -44.88 -12.49 -7.44
CA GLY A 47 -44.61 -13.16 -8.70
C GLY A 47 -43.12 -13.25 -9.02
N ARG A 48 -42.27 -12.41 -8.40
CA ARG A 48 -40.80 -12.55 -8.49
C ARG A 48 -40.28 -13.72 -7.68
N ILE A 49 -40.83 -13.96 -6.49
CA ILE A 49 -40.47 -15.08 -5.64
C ILE A 49 -40.87 -16.38 -6.34
N TYR A 50 -42.12 -16.44 -6.82
CA TYR A 50 -42.63 -17.58 -7.59
C TYR A 50 -41.74 -17.93 -8.78
N ARG A 51 -41.40 -16.95 -9.63
CA ARG A 51 -40.55 -17.18 -10.80
C ARG A 51 -39.16 -17.68 -10.42
N ALA A 52 -38.57 -17.14 -9.35
CA ALA A 52 -37.25 -17.57 -8.89
C ALA A 52 -37.27 -19.03 -8.37
N VAL A 53 -38.28 -19.38 -7.57
CA VAL A 53 -38.48 -20.75 -7.06
C VAL A 53 -38.78 -21.73 -8.20
N LEU A 54 -39.66 -21.36 -9.13
CA LEU A 54 -40.01 -22.20 -10.28
C LEU A 54 -38.81 -22.45 -11.19
N ASN A 55 -38.00 -21.43 -11.47
CA ASN A 55 -36.81 -21.59 -12.29
C ASN A 55 -35.79 -22.52 -11.62
N ALA A 56 -35.63 -22.41 -10.30
CA ALA A 56 -34.76 -23.31 -9.54
C ALA A 56 -35.27 -24.77 -9.58
N GLY A 57 -36.57 -24.99 -9.36
CA GLY A 57 -37.20 -26.32 -9.44
C GLY A 57 -37.13 -26.93 -10.84
N ARG A 58 -37.30 -26.12 -11.89
CA ARG A 58 -37.14 -26.56 -13.29
C ARG A 58 -35.69 -26.93 -13.62
N ALA A 59 -34.71 -26.21 -13.07
CA ALA A 59 -33.30 -26.48 -13.32
C ALA A 59 -32.81 -27.79 -12.68
N THR A 60 -33.40 -28.19 -11.55
CA THR A 60 -33.05 -29.44 -10.85
C THR A 60 -33.95 -30.62 -11.21
N GLY A 61 -35.16 -30.33 -11.70
CA GLY A 61 -36.20 -31.33 -11.99
C GLY A 61 -36.91 -31.86 -10.74
N GLU A 62 -36.70 -31.28 -9.55
CA GLU A 62 -37.31 -31.77 -8.32
C GLU A 62 -38.80 -31.42 -8.21
N PHE A 63 -39.23 -30.30 -8.81
CA PHE A 63 -40.64 -29.92 -8.80
C PHE A 63 -41.04 -28.95 -9.92
N GLY A 64 -42.35 -28.93 -10.22
CA GLY A 64 -42.97 -28.06 -11.22
C GLY A 64 -43.81 -26.92 -10.64
N GLU A 65 -44.77 -26.44 -11.42
CA GLU A 65 -45.53 -25.22 -11.11
C GLU A 65 -46.38 -25.29 -9.84
N GLU A 66 -47.07 -26.41 -9.60
CA GLU A 66 -47.93 -26.57 -8.42
C GLU A 66 -47.12 -26.45 -7.13
N LYS A 67 -46.01 -27.17 -7.04
CA LYS A 67 -45.16 -27.14 -5.85
C LYS A 67 -44.44 -25.80 -5.68
N ALA A 68 -44.05 -25.15 -6.78
CA ALA A 68 -43.46 -23.82 -6.73
C ALA A 68 -44.45 -22.77 -6.16
N LYS A 69 -45.76 -22.91 -6.44
CA LYS A 69 -46.80 -22.07 -5.82
C LYS A 69 -46.91 -22.34 -4.33
N GLU A 70 -46.89 -23.61 -3.91
CA GLU A 70 -46.92 -23.97 -2.48
C GLU A 70 -45.72 -23.41 -1.71
N ILE A 71 -44.50 -23.60 -2.23
CA ILE A 71 -43.27 -23.06 -1.63
C ILE A 71 -43.34 -21.54 -1.54
N THR A 72 -43.82 -20.88 -2.59
CA THR A 72 -43.97 -19.41 -2.59
C THR A 72 -44.99 -18.95 -1.55
N ALA A 73 -46.12 -19.64 -1.41
CA ALA A 73 -47.12 -19.32 -0.41
C ALA A 73 -46.56 -19.43 1.02
N GLU A 74 -45.73 -20.45 1.28
CA GLU A 74 -45.09 -20.62 2.59
C GLU A 74 -44.03 -19.52 2.85
N VAL A 75 -43.24 -19.16 1.84
CA VAL A 75 -42.30 -18.02 1.92
C VAL A 75 -43.03 -16.71 2.23
N VAL A 76 -44.14 -16.44 1.52
CA VAL A 76 -44.95 -15.23 1.72
C VAL A 76 -45.59 -15.22 3.11
N LYS A 77 -46.01 -16.39 3.61
CA LYS A 77 -46.52 -16.54 4.98
C LYS A 77 -45.46 -16.24 6.03
N VAL A 78 -44.23 -16.73 5.86
CA VAL A 78 -43.12 -16.39 6.79
C VAL A 78 -42.81 -14.89 6.74
N LEU A 79 -42.82 -14.30 5.54
CA LEU A 79 -42.56 -12.87 5.35
C LEU A 79 -43.65 -11.99 5.98
N SER A 80 -44.92 -12.38 5.90
CA SER A 80 -46.03 -11.62 6.51
C SER A 80 -46.01 -11.62 8.03
N HIS A 81 -45.48 -12.68 8.67
CA HIS A 81 -45.31 -12.73 10.12
C HIS A 81 -44.07 -11.97 10.60
N ARG A 82 -42.97 -12.03 9.84
CA ARG A 82 -41.67 -11.46 10.26
C ARG A 82 -41.50 -9.97 9.90
N TYR A 83 -42.21 -9.48 8.88
CA TYR A 83 -42.02 -8.14 8.30
C TYR A 83 -43.33 -7.35 8.16
N ALA A 84 -44.19 -7.41 9.18
CA ALA A 84 -45.48 -6.71 9.19
C ALA A 84 -45.34 -5.17 9.25
N THR A 85 -44.26 -4.66 9.86
CA THR A 85 -44.04 -3.22 10.14
C THR A 85 -42.93 -2.60 9.31
N GLU A 86 -41.99 -3.38 8.78
CA GLU A 86 -40.82 -2.89 8.04
C GLU A 86 -40.64 -3.63 6.71
N PRO A 87 -40.24 -2.93 5.63
CA PRO A 87 -40.01 -3.57 4.34
C PRO A 87 -38.77 -4.49 4.41
N PRO A 88 -38.89 -5.79 4.06
CA PRO A 88 -37.78 -6.72 4.12
C PRO A 88 -36.68 -6.33 3.13
N HIS A 89 -35.43 -6.55 3.53
CA HIS A 89 -34.30 -6.50 2.61
C HIS A 89 -34.35 -7.69 1.65
N ILE A 90 -33.98 -7.48 0.39
CA ILE A 90 -34.05 -8.52 -0.65
C ILE A 90 -33.27 -9.79 -0.27
N GLU A 91 -32.18 -9.67 0.48
CA GLU A 91 -31.39 -10.81 0.96
C GLU A 91 -32.16 -11.64 1.99
N LYS A 92 -32.94 -11.00 2.86
CA LYS A 92 -33.77 -11.70 3.84
C LYS A 92 -34.91 -12.46 3.20
N ILE A 93 -35.43 -11.98 2.07
CA ILE A 93 -36.39 -12.75 1.26
C ILE A 93 -35.69 -14.00 0.68
N GLN A 94 -34.47 -13.85 0.17
CA GLN A 94 -33.69 -14.96 -0.41
C GLN A 94 -33.32 -16.01 0.64
N ASP A 95 -32.91 -15.59 1.84
CA ASP A 95 -32.61 -16.49 2.96
C ASP A 95 -33.86 -17.31 3.37
N ILE A 96 -35.04 -16.67 3.38
CA ILE A 96 -36.31 -17.36 3.69
C ILE A 96 -36.69 -18.36 2.59
N VAL A 97 -36.43 -18.05 1.32
CA VAL A 97 -36.63 -19.00 0.22
C VAL A 97 -35.73 -20.22 0.39
N GLU A 98 -34.45 -20.02 0.73
CA GLU A 98 -33.50 -21.11 0.99
C GLU A 98 -33.96 -22.00 2.15
N ASP A 99 -34.27 -21.40 3.30
CA ASP A 99 -34.78 -22.10 4.47
C ASP A 99 -36.04 -22.92 4.15
N THR A 100 -36.95 -22.36 3.33
CA THR A 100 -38.21 -23.02 2.97
C THR A 100 -37.98 -24.20 2.05
N LEU A 101 -37.07 -24.09 1.07
CA LEU A 101 -36.67 -25.19 0.20
C LEU A 101 -36.03 -26.34 1.00
N ILE A 102 -35.19 -26.01 1.98
CA ILE A 102 -34.56 -27.00 2.87
C ILE A 102 -35.61 -27.69 3.75
N ARG A 103 -36.52 -26.93 4.37
CA ARG A 103 -37.57 -27.48 5.25
C ARG A 103 -38.55 -28.39 4.52
N MET A 104 -38.79 -28.13 3.24
CA MET A 104 -39.66 -28.95 2.39
C MET A 104 -38.92 -30.09 1.67
N ASP A 105 -37.68 -30.38 2.09
CA ASP A 105 -36.83 -31.50 1.61
C ASP A 105 -36.39 -31.39 0.13
N PHE A 106 -36.38 -30.17 -0.44
CA PHE A 106 -35.88 -29.89 -1.80
C PHE A 106 -34.41 -29.48 -1.79
N LEU A 107 -33.55 -30.37 -1.28
CA LEU A 107 -32.14 -30.08 -1.02
C LEU A 107 -31.33 -29.79 -2.30
N ARG A 108 -31.63 -30.44 -3.44
CA ARG A 108 -30.87 -30.16 -4.68
C ARG A 108 -31.25 -28.77 -5.22
N THR A 109 -32.52 -28.40 -5.13
CA THR A 109 -33.03 -27.09 -5.55
C THR A 109 -32.51 -25.99 -4.64
N ALA A 110 -32.46 -26.19 -3.33
CA ALA A 110 -31.83 -25.26 -2.39
C ALA A 110 -30.36 -24.99 -2.77
N ARG A 111 -29.56 -26.05 -2.99
CA ARG A 111 -28.15 -25.91 -3.41
C ARG A 111 -28.00 -25.19 -4.75
N ALA A 112 -28.84 -25.52 -5.74
CA ALA A 112 -28.82 -24.87 -7.04
C ALA A 112 -29.21 -23.38 -6.94
N TYR A 113 -30.19 -23.04 -6.11
CA TYR A 113 -30.63 -21.68 -5.83
C TYR A 113 -29.52 -20.85 -5.17
N ILE A 114 -28.85 -21.40 -4.15
CA ILE A 114 -27.70 -20.77 -3.47
C ILE A 114 -26.56 -20.53 -4.48
N SER A 115 -26.16 -21.56 -5.22
CA SER A 115 -25.08 -21.44 -6.22
C SER A 115 -25.39 -20.41 -7.32
N TYR A 116 -26.66 -20.34 -7.76
CA TYR A 116 -27.10 -19.32 -8.72
C TYR A 116 -27.05 -17.91 -8.13
N ARG A 117 -27.45 -17.74 -6.85
CA ARG A 117 -27.35 -16.47 -6.11
C ARG A 117 -25.90 -16.00 -6.00
N ASP A 118 -24.99 -16.92 -5.70
CA ASP A 118 -23.56 -16.62 -5.56
C ASP A 118 -22.94 -16.24 -6.91
N LYS A 119 -23.25 -16.99 -7.98
CA LYS A 119 -22.84 -16.63 -9.35
C LYS A 119 -23.39 -15.28 -9.80
N HIS A 120 -24.65 -14.97 -9.51
CA HIS A 120 -25.25 -13.68 -9.85
C HIS A 120 -24.76 -12.53 -8.97
N THR A 121 -24.31 -12.81 -7.75
CA THR A 121 -23.65 -11.83 -6.89
C THR A 121 -22.26 -11.55 -7.46
N ALA A 122 -21.46 -12.59 -7.73
CA ALA A 122 -20.16 -12.46 -8.39
C ALA A 122 -20.23 -11.72 -9.75
N LEU A 123 -21.20 -12.06 -10.62
CA LEU A 123 -21.40 -11.37 -11.91
C LEU A 123 -21.80 -9.89 -11.74
N ARG A 124 -22.51 -9.55 -10.66
CA ARG A 124 -22.88 -8.16 -10.36
C ARG A 124 -21.74 -7.39 -9.72
N ASP A 125 -20.94 -8.02 -8.88
CA ASP A 125 -19.73 -7.44 -8.31
C ASP A 125 -18.74 -7.12 -9.44
N VAL A 126 -18.58 -8.06 -10.38
CA VAL A 126 -17.85 -7.82 -11.64
C VAL A 126 -18.45 -6.66 -12.43
N ARG A 127 -19.78 -6.55 -12.56
CA ARG A 127 -20.43 -5.44 -13.27
C ARG A 127 -20.30 -4.09 -12.55
N SER A 128 -20.26 -4.06 -11.23
CA SER A 128 -19.98 -2.86 -10.44
C SER A 128 -18.51 -2.45 -10.49
N ALA A 129 -17.62 -3.41 -10.75
CA ALA A 129 -16.20 -3.19 -10.99
C ALA A 129 -15.85 -2.88 -12.46
N LEU A 130 -16.84 -2.89 -13.37
CA LEU A 130 -16.63 -2.45 -14.76
C LEU A 130 -16.44 -0.93 -14.75
N VAL A 131 -15.19 -0.52 -14.93
CA VAL A 131 -14.86 0.84 -15.35
C VAL A 131 -15.60 1.10 -16.66
N GLU A 132 -16.50 2.07 -16.70
CA GLU A 132 -17.09 2.52 -17.96
C GLU A 132 -15.98 3.18 -18.79
N VAL A 133 -15.42 2.41 -19.72
CA VAL A 133 -14.26 2.80 -20.55
C VAL A 133 -14.47 4.17 -21.19
N THR A 134 -15.65 4.43 -21.75
CA THR A 134 -16.01 5.71 -22.38
C THR A 134 -15.95 6.86 -21.38
N SER A 135 -16.50 6.70 -20.18
CA SER A 135 -16.47 7.73 -19.14
C SER A 135 -15.05 8.05 -18.71
N THR A 136 -14.21 7.03 -18.49
CA THR A 136 -12.82 7.21 -18.03
C THR A 136 -11.96 7.93 -19.05
N VAL A 137 -12.15 7.62 -20.34
CA VAL A 137 -11.41 8.29 -21.42
C VAL A 137 -11.88 9.74 -21.54
N ASN A 138 -13.18 9.98 -21.57
CA ASN A 138 -13.73 11.34 -21.70
C ASN A 138 -13.36 12.22 -20.49
N GLU A 139 -13.43 11.70 -19.26
CA GLU A 139 -13.02 12.40 -18.04
C GLU A 139 -11.58 12.93 -18.12
N TYR A 140 -10.67 12.13 -18.68
CA TYR A 140 -9.28 12.55 -18.86
C TYR A 140 -9.13 13.59 -19.99
N LEU A 141 -9.79 13.36 -21.13
CA LEU A 141 -9.77 14.27 -22.27
C LEU A 141 -10.34 15.66 -21.91
N ASP A 142 -11.42 15.67 -21.12
CA ASP A 142 -12.10 16.88 -20.66
C ASP A 142 -11.44 17.50 -19.41
N ARG A 143 -10.44 16.83 -18.81
CA ARG A 143 -9.74 17.22 -17.57
C ARG A 143 -10.67 17.47 -16.39
N SER A 144 -11.76 16.70 -16.29
CA SER A 144 -12.82 16.90 -15.30
C SER A 144 -12.58 16.15 -13.98
N ASP A 145 -11.67 15.17 -13.97
CA ASP A 145 -11.29 14.39 -12.77
C ASP A 145 -10.04 15.00 -12.10
N TRP A 146 -10.11 15.26 -10.79
CA TRP A 146 -8.97 15.74 -10.01
C TRP A 146 -7.78 14.77 -10.06
N ARG A 147 -8.03 13.47 -10.28
CA ARG A 147 -6.99 12.43 -10.40
C ARG A 147 -6.03 12.68 -11.56
N VAL A 148 -6.44 13.47 -12.57
CA VAL A 148 -5.54 13.94 -13.64
C VAL A 148 -4.37 14.75 -13.07
N ASN A 149 -4.54 15.37 -11.90
CA ASN A 149 -3.51 16.14 -11.19
C ASN A 149 -2.96 15.42 -9.94
N ALA A 150 -3.31 14.14 -9.70
CA ALA A 150 -2.87 13.41 -8.50
C ALA A 150 -1.35 13.19 -8.48
N ASN A 151 -0.71 13.12 -9.65
CA ASN A 151 0.73 13.00 -9.76
C ASN A 151 1.31 14.28 -10.37
N ALA A 152 2.01 15.08 -9.55
CA ALA A 152 2.62 16.34 -9.99
C ALA A 152 3.67 16.16 -11.11
N ASN A 153 4.19 14.94 -11.28
CA ASN A 153 5.15 14.58 -12.34
C ASN A 153 4.48 14.08 -13.63
N GLN A 154 3.16 14.12 -13.74
CA GLN A 154 2.42 13.73 -14.95
C GLN A 154 1.64 14.92 -15.51
N GLY A 155 1.85 15.20 -16.80
CA GLY A 155 1.10 16.21 -17.54
C GLY A 155 0.08 15.60 -18.51
N TYR A 156 -0.85 16.42 -18.99
CA TYR A 156 -1.78 16.00 -20.04
C TYR A 156 -1.04 15.57 -21.31
N SER A 157 -1.02 14.28 -21.57
CA SER A 157 -0.39 13.65 -22.73
C SER A 157 -1.09 12.33 -23.07
N LEU A 158 -0.73 11.74 -24.22
CA LEU A 158 -1.14 10.38 -24.57
C LEU A 158 -0.61 9.35 -23.55
N GLY A 159 0.64 9.49 -23.11
CA GLY A 159 1.21 8.64 -22.06
C GLY A 159 0.41 8.72 -20.77
N GLY A 160 0.02 9.93 -20.37
CA GLY A 160 -0.81 10.15 -19.18
C GLY A 160 -2.22 9.56 -19.31
N LEU A 161 -2.82 9.59 -20.50
CA LEU A 161 -4.11 8.93 -20.75
C LEU A 161 -3.99 7.42 -20.54
N ILE A 162 -2.92 6.80 -21.07
CA ILE A 162 -2.72 5.35 -20.93
C ILE A 162 -2.49 4.97 -19.47
N LEU A 163 -1.67 5.73 -18.74
CA LEU A 163 -1.44 5.51 -17.31
C LEU A 163 -2.75 5.65 -16.51
N ASN A 164 -3.55 6.70 -16.77
CA ASN A 164 -4.82 6.90 -16.07
C ASN A 164 -5.82 5.76 -16.32
N VAL A 165 -6.00 5.34 -17.58
CA VAL A 165 -6.91 4.24 -17.93
C VAL A 165 -6.44 2.93 -17.30
N SER A 166 -5.16 2.58 -17.47
CA SER A 166 -4.58 1.37 -16.88
C SER A 166 -4.67 1.39 -15.36
N GLY A 167 -4.36 2.52 -14.74
CA GLY A 167 -4.38 2.71 -13.30
C GLY A 167 -5.75 2.49 -12.68
N LYS A 168 -6.82 3.07 -13.27
CA LYS A 168 -8.20 2.85 -12.80
C LYS A 168 -8.60 1.37 -12.90
N ILE A 169 -8.17 0.67 -13.96
CA ILE A 169 -8.48 -0.76 -14.15
C ILE A 169 -7.75 -1.61 -13.10
N ILE A 170 -6.44 -1.41 -12.94
CA ILE A 170 -5.61 -2.17 -12.00
C ILE A 170 -6.06 -1.91 -10.55
N ALA A 171 -6.41 -0.67 -10.20
CA ALA A 171 -6.88 -0.34 -8.86
C ALA A 171 -8.20 -1.06 -8.52
N ASN A 172 -9.15 -1.11 -9.46
CA ASN A 172 -10.38 -1.88 -9.27
C ASN A 172 -10.14 -3.39 -9.22
N TYR A 173 -9.17 -3.90 -9.97
CA TYR A 173 -8.77 -5.30 -9.87
C TYR A 173 -8.25 -5.63 -8.46
N TRP A 174 -7.33 -4.81 -7.92
CA TRP A 174 -6.86 -4.95 -6.54
C TRP A 174 -8.02 -4.96 -5.54
N LEU A 175 -8.88 -3.94 -5.57
CA LEU A 175 -9.92 -3.72 -4.57
C LEU A 175 -11.12 -4.67 -4.67
N SER A 176 -11.34 -5.32 -5.82
CA SER A 176 -12.52 -6.17 -6.05
C SER A 176 -12.18 -7.65 -6.25
N HIS A 177 -10.94 -7.99 -6.60
CA HIS A 177 -10.55 -9.37 -6.91
C HIS A 177 -9.37 -9.88 -6.09
N VAL A 178 -8.46 -9.00 -5.66
CA VAL A 178 -7.28 -9.42 -4.90
C VAL A 178 -7.50 -9.27 -3.40
N TYR A 179 -8.03 -8.13 -2.97
CA TYR A 179 -8.27 -7.85 -1.57
C TYR A 179 -9.65 -8.36 -1.09
N PRO A 180 -9.75 -8.76 0.19
CA PRO A 180 -11.02 -9.02 0.84
C PRO A 180 -11.93 -7.78 0.80
N PRO A 181 -13.26 -7.96 0.76
CA PRO A 181 -14.21 -6.84 0.69
C PRO A 181 -14.02 -5.79 1.78
N GLU A 182 -13.69 -6.20 3.01
CA GLU A 182 -13.46 -5.31 4.15
C GLU A 182 -12.25 -4.38 3.98
N VAL A 183 -11.19 -4.84 3.32
CA VAL A 183 -10.01 -4.02 2.99
C VAL A 183 -10.38 -3.02 1.90
N GLY A 184 -11.07 -3.50 0.86
CA GLY A 184 -11.54 -2.65 -0.24
C GLY A 184 -12.50 -1.56 0.24
N GLU A 185 -13.42 -1.89 1.15
CA GLU A 185 -14.39 -0.94 1.70
C GLU A 185 -13.72 0.08 2.63
N ALA A 186 -12.75 -0.32 3.44
CA ALA A 186 -12.00 0.61 4.27
C ALA A 186 -11.24 1.66 3.42
N HIS A 187 -10.71 1.25 2.26
CA HIS A 187 -10.13 2.17 1.29
C HIS A 187 -11.19 3.10 0.66
N ARG A 188 -12.28 2.54 0.13
CA ARG A 188 -13.34 3.31 -0.57
C ARG A 188 -14.06 4.30 0.35
N SER A 189 -14.22 3.96 1.63
CA SER A 189 -14.84 4.82 2.66
C SER A 189 -13.89 5.86 3.26
N GLY A 190 -12.59 5.81 2.91
CA GLY A 190 -11.56 6.73 3.39
C GLY A 190 -11.15 6.51 4.84
N ASP A 191 -11.42 5.34 5.42
CA ASP A 191 -10.90 4.93 6.73
C ASP A 191 -9.37 4.69 6.67
N ILE A 192 -8.92 4.07 5.58
CA ILE A 192 -7.51 3.90 5.23
C ILE A 192 -7.28 4.34 3.80
N HIS A 193 -6.03 4.59 3.44
CA HIS A 193 -5.59 4.79 2.06
C HIS A 193 -4.54 3.74 1.71
N ILE A 194 -4.77 2.98 0.65
CA ILE A 194 -3.83 1.98 0.14
C ILE A 194 -3.15 2.64 -1.04
N HIS A 195 -1.84 2.82 -0.95
CA HIS A 195 -1.08 3.55 -1.95
C HIS A 195 -0.79 2.71 -3.19
N ASP A 196 -0.64 3.41 -4.32
CA ASP A 196 -0.19 2.88 -5.62
C ASP A 196 -0.98 1.66 -6.12
N LEU A 197 -2.31 1.74 -5.99
CA LEU A 197 -3.22 0.74 -6.53
C LEU A 197 -3.28 0.76 -8.06
N ASP A 198 -2.78 1.81 -8.71
CA ASP A 198 -2.69 1.95 -10.15
C ASP A 198 -1.62 1.06 -10.80
N MET A 199 -0.73 0.49 -9.99
CA MET A 199 0.30 -0.45 -10.44
C MET A 199 0.11 -1.85 -9.82
N TYR A 200 0.35 -2.88 -10.63
CA TYR A 200 0.33 -4.27 -10.17
C TYR A 200 1.73 -4.72 -9.72
N SER A 201 2.31 -3.95 -8.80
CA SER A 201 3.69 -4.10 -8.33
C SER A 201 3.85 -3.67 -6.87
N GLY A 202 5.09 -3.73 -6.36
CA GLY A 202 5.45 -3.16 -5.07
C GLY A 202 5.60 -1.63 -5.12
N TYR A 203 5.78 -1.01 -3.95
CA TYR A 203 5.90 0.44 -3.82
C TYR A 203 7.27 0.96 -4.25
N CYS A 204 8.32 0.79 -3.45
CA CYS A 204 9.65 1.34 -3.76
C CYS A 204 10.74 0.29 -3.53
N ALA A 205 11.86 0.46 -4.24
CA ALA A 205 12.99 -0.46 -4.14
C ALA A 205 14.36 0.25 -4.23
N GLY A 206 15.24 -0.15 -3.33
CA GLY A 206 16.67 0.10 -3.41
C GLY A 206 17.38 -1.01 -4.17
N TRP A 207 18.39 -0.62 -4.96
CA TRP A 207 19.16 -1.52 -5.78
C TRP A 207 20.64 -1.50 -5.39
N SER A 208 21.29 -2.67 -5.41
CA SER A 208 22.74 -2.73 -5.23
C SER A 208 23.43 -2.13 -6.47
N LEU A 209 23.98 -0.92 -6.30
CA LEU A 209 24.82 -0.30 -7.32
C LEU A 209 26.08 -1.16 -7.56
N ARG A 210 26.61 -1.78 -6.50
CA ARG A 210 27.73 -2.73 -6.59
C ARG A 210 27.39 -3.87 -7.56
N THR A 211 26.25 -4.55 -7.40
CA THR A 211 25.83 -5.63 -8.31
C THR A 211 25.76 -5.13 -9.75
N LEU A 212 25.13 -3.98 -10.00
CA LEU A 212 25.04 -3.41 -11.35
C LEU A 212 26.43 -3.14 -11.95
N LEU A 213 27.36 -2.55 -11.19
CA LEU A 213 28.69 -2.20 -11.68
C LEU A 213 29.60 -3.43 -11.85
N GLN A 214 29.43 -4.47 -11.03
CA GLN A 214 30.27 -5.66 -11.08
C GLN A 214 29.78 -6.70 -12.10
N GLU A 215 28.47 -6.77 -12.35
CA GLU A 215 27.87 -7.77 -13.24
C GLU A 215 27.43 -7.17 -14.58
N GLY A 216 27.05 -5.89 -14.60
CA GLY A 216 26.44 -5.22 -15.75
C GLY A 216 24.91 -5.40 -15.81
N PHE A 217 24.27 -4.70 -16.75
CA PHE A 217 22.82 -4.79 -16.97
C PHE A 217 22.43 -5.93 -17.93
N ASN A 218 22.28 -7.14 -17.40
CA ASN A 218 22.01 -8.40 -18.12
C ASN A 218 20.95 -9.30 -17.43
N GLY A 219 20.78 -10.52 -17.95
CA GLY A 219 20.14 -11.65 -17.29
C GLY A 219 18.68 -11.86 -17.66
N ILE A 220 18.16 -11.16 -18.68
CA ILE A 220 16.75 -11.22 -19.08
C ILE A 220 16.62 -11.89 -20.46
N PRO A 221 15.83 -12.97 -20.59
CA PRO A 221 15.61 -13.65 -21.87
C PRO A 221 15.12 -12.70 -22.96
N ASP A 222 15.67 -12.87 -24.17
CA ASP A 222 15.30 -12.11 -25.36
C ASP A 222 15.47 -10.58 -25.25
N LYS A 223 16.33 -10.12 -24.33
CA LYS A 223 16.74 -8.71 -24.19
C LYS A 223 18.23 -8.55 -24.49
N ILE A 224 18.59 -7.33 -24.91
CA ILE A 224 19.99 -6.95 -25.06
C ILE A 224 20.61 -6.85 -23.67
N GLU A 225 21.81 -7.39 -23.53
CA GLU A 225 22.55 -7.43 -22.27
C GLU A 225 23.82 -6.58 -22.35
N ALA A 226 24.14 -5.92 -21.23
CA ALA A 226 25.41 -5.24 -21.00
C ALA A 226 26.24 -6.01 -19.98
N GLY A 227 27.53 -6.19 -20.29
CA GLY A 227 28.51 -6.66 -19.31
C GLY A 227 28.95 -5.54 -18.35
N PRO A 228 29.84 -5.85 -17.39
CA PRO A 228 30.31 -4.88 -16.42
C PRO A 228 30.93 -3.65 -17.11
N PRO A 229 30.55 -2.42 -16.72
CA PRO A 229 31.11 -1.20 -17.29
C PRO A 229 32.63 -1.13 -17.09
N LYS A 230 33.32 -0.49 -18.03
CA LYS A 230 34.79 -0.31 -18.00
C LYS A 230 35.21 1.14 -17.74
N HIS A 231 34.33 2.09 -18.06
CA HIS A 231 34.56 3.52 -17.95
C HIS A 231 33.38 4.19 -17.24
N LEU A 232 33.62 5.36 -16.65
CA LEU A 232 32.58 6.14 -15.94
C LEU A 232 31.33 6.38 -16.81
N SER A 233 31.52 6.73 -18.09
CA SER A 233 30.42 6.96 -19.04
C SER A 233 29.54 5.73 -19.24
N SER A 234 30.15 4.56 -19.36
CA SER A 234 29.41 3.29 -19.47
C SER A 234 28.72 2.91 -18.17
N ALA A 235 29.29 3.23 -17.01
CA ALA A 235 28.68 3.00 -15.70
C ALA A 235 27.42 3.87 -15.53
N VAL A 236 27.56 5.17 -15.72
CA VAL A 236 26.45 6.14 -15.67
C VAL A 236 25.35 5.79 -16.69
N GLY A 237 25.72 5.45 -17.93
CA GLY A 237 24.75 5.04 -18.95
C GLY A 237 23.97 3.78 -18.57
N GLN A 238 24.64 2.79 -17.97
CA GLN A 238 23.95 1.61 -17.44
C GLN A 238 23.04 1.94 -16.26
N MET A 239 23.42 2.85 -15.37
CA MET A 239 22.58 3.30 -14.25
C MET A 239 21.30 3.99 -14.72
N VAL A 240 21.39 4.86 -15.73
CA VAL A 240 20.22 5.51 -16.35
C VAL A 240 19.28 4.47 -16.95
N ASN A 241 19.82 3.55 -17.76
CA ASN A 241 19.04 2.48 -18.37
C ASN A 241 18.39 1.57 -17.32
N PHE A 242 19.12 1.27 -16.25
CA PHE A 242 18.65 0.46 -15.14
C PHE A 242 17.46 1.13 -14.45
N LEU A 243 17.63 2.34 -13.91
CA LEU A 243 16.56 3.05 -13.19
C LEU A 243 15.35 3.34 -14.10
N GLY A 244 15.61 3.73 -15.34
CA GLY A 244 14.58 3.96 -16.36
C GLY A 244 13.82 2.70 -16.77
N THR A 245 14.44 1.53 -16.69
CA THR A 245 13.74 0.25 -16.94
C THR A 245 12.94 -0.18 -15.71
N LEU A 246 13.58 -0.19 -14.53
CA LEU A 246 13.00 -0.71 -13.29
C LEU A 246 11.87 0.16 -12.74
N GLN A 247 11.78 1.44 -13.10
CA GLN A 247 10.57 2.23 -12.83
C GLN A 247 9.30 1.59 -13.43
N ASN A 248 9.39 0.73 -14.44
CA ASN A 248 8.21 0.09 -15.02
C ASN A 248 7.78 -1.17 -14.25
N GLU A 249 8.61 -1.63 -13.30
CA GLU A 249 8.31 -2.80 -12.46
C GLU A 249 7.90 -2.44 -11.02
N TRP A 250 8.04 -1.18 -10.61
CA TRP A 250 7.68 -0.67 -9.29
C TRP A 250 6.97 0.67 -9.40
N ALA A 251 6.08 0.97 -8.46
CA ALA A 251 5.24 2.17 -8.55
C ALA A 251 5.99 3.47 -8.22
N GLY A 252 6.73 3.45 -7.11
CA GLY A 252 7.37 4.59 -6.46
C GLY A 252 8.87 4.69 -6.72
N ALA A 253 9.60 5.15 -5.69
CA ALA A 253 11.00 5.55 -5.82
C ALA A 253 11.93 4.36 -6.09
N GLN A 254 12.96 4.63 -6.90
CA GLN A 254 14.09 3.73 -7.15
C GLN A 254 15.38 4.39 -6.69
N ALA A 255 16.23 3.67 -5.95
CA ALA A 255 17.41 4.31 -5.39
C ALA A 255 18.70 3.50 -5.51
N PHE A 256 19.81 4.23 -5.50
CA PHE A 256 21.17 3.73 -5.28
C PHE A 256 21.76 4.33 -4.01
N SER A 257 22.51 3.53 -3.28
CA SER A 257 23.31 3.97 -2.13
C SER A 257 24.80 4.01 -2.47
N SER A 258 25.56 4.79 -1.69
CA SER A 258 27.02 4.91 -1.83
C SER A 258 27.44 5.31 -3.25
N PHE A 259 26.71 6.26 -3.84
CA PHE A 259 26.86 6.66 -5.23
C PHE A 259 28.27 7.18 -5.54
N ASP A 260 28.78 8.07 -4.69
CA ASP A 260 30.13 8.62 -4.78
C ASP A 260 31.20 7.55 -4.55
N THR A 261 31.07 6.74 -3.49
CA THR A 261 32.02 5.67 -3.17
C THR A 261 32.15 4.66 -4.32
N TYR A 262 31.03 4.22 -4.91
CA TYR A 262 31.04 3.20 -5.95
C TYR A 262 31.49 3.70 -7.33
N LEU A 263 31.32 5.00 -7.62
CA LEU A 263 31.77 5.59 -8.89
C LEU A 263 33.21 6.11 -8.86
N ALA A 264 33.73 6.47 -7.68
CA ALA A 264 35.09 7.00 -7.52
C ALA A 264 36.20 6.13 -8.13
N PRO A 265 36.16 4.78 -8.06
CA PRO A 265 37.15 3.93 -8.71
C PRO A 265 37.24 4.12 -10.23
N PHE A 266 36.13 4.41 -10.92
CA PHE A 266 36.14 4.65 -12.37
C PHE A 266 36.85 5.95 -12.72
N VAL A 267 36.70 6.97 -11.86
CA VAL A 267 37.42 8.24 -12.00
C VAL A 267 38.91 8.03 -11.81
N LYS A 268 39.29 7.24 -10.80
CA LYS A 268 40.69 6.98 -10.45
C LYS A 268 41.39 6.12 -11.50
N ALA A 269 40.74 5.05 -11.96
CA ALA A 269 41.31 4.10 -12.91
C ALA A 269 41.62 4.71 -14.27
N ASP A 270 40.75 5.62 -14.74
CA ASP A 270 40.91 6.33 -16.01
C ASP A 270 41.66 7.67 -15.86
N ASP A 271 42.07 8.06 -14.64
CA ASP A 271 42.67 9.36 -14.30
C ASP A 271 41.91 10.56 -14.90
N LEU A 272 40.58 10.56 -14.71
CA LEU A 272 39.71 11.54 -15.34
C LEU A 272 39.92 12.95 -14.78
N SER A 273 39.87 13.95 -15.65
CA SER A 273 39.83 15.35 -15.24
C SER A 273 38.48 15.72 -14.62
N TYR A 274 38.46 16.77 -13.79
CA TYR A 274 37.21 17.28 -13.21
C TYR A 274 36.16 17.63 -14.27
N LYS A 275 36.59 18.14 -15.44
CA LYS A 275 35.69 18.48 -16.55
C LYS A 275 34.98 17.22 -17.09
N GLU A 276 35.71 16.12 -17.22
CA GLU A 276 35.14 14.84 -17.68
C GLU A 276 34.19 14.26 -16.63
N VAL A 277 34.55 14.30 -15.34
CA VAL A 277 33.66 13.86 -14.26
C VAL A 277 32.37 14.69 -14.26
N LYS A 278 32.48 16.02 -14.29
CA LYS A 278 31.31 16.91 -14.32
C LYS A 278 30.43 16.67 -15.53
N GLN A 279 31.00 16.42 -16.70
CA GLN A 279 30.23 16.08 -17.91
C GLN A 279 29.43 14.78 -17.74
N ASN A 280 30.05 13.72 -17.21
CA ASN A 280 29.35 12.45 -16.98
C ASN A 280 28.23 12.56 -15.93
N ILE A 281 28.48 13.31 -14.85
CA ILE A 281 27.47 13.56 -13.82
C ILE A 281 26.33 14.45 -14.35
N GLN A 282 26.65 15.43 -15.18
CA GLN A 282 25.64 16.23 -15.88
C GLN A 282 24.76 15.32 -16.75
N GLU A 283 25.36 14.46 -17.58
CA GLU A 283 24.61 13.52 -18.41
C GLU A 283 23.70 12.61 -17.58
N PHE A 284 24.19 12.10 -16.44
CA PHE A 284 23.37 11.31 -15.51
C PHE A 284 22.12 12.07 -15.04
N ILE A 285 22.30 13.27 -14.49
CA ILE A 285 21.22 14.09 -13.94
C ILE A 285 20.21 14.45 -15.02
N TYR A 286 20.67 14.92 -16.18
CA TYR A 286 19.77 15.29 -17.27
C TYR A 286 18.93 14.11 -17.75
N ASN A 287 19.54 12.95 -17.97
CA ASN A 287 18.81 11.79 -18.48
C ASN A 287 17.75 11.26 -17.49
N LEU A 288 17.97 11.40 -16.18
CA LEU A 288 16.96 11.04 -15.16
C LEU A 288 15.83 12.06 -15.01
N ASN A 289 15.97 13.27 -15.58
CA ASN A 289 14.89 14.25 -15.66
C ASN A 289 14.18 14.26 -17.02
N VAL A 290 14.50 13.31 -17.91
CA VAL A 290 13.74 13.09 -19.15
C VAL A 290 12.63 12.05 -18.90
N PRO A 291 11.36 12.36 -19.26
CA PRO A 291 10.25 11.43 -19.08
C PRO A 291 10.49 10.11 -19.82
N SER A 292 10.32 8.99 -19.13
CA SER A 292 10.57 7.65 -19.68
C SER A 292 9.42 6.68 -19.46
N ARG A 293 8.76 6.67 -18.29
CA ARG A 293 7.56 5.84 -18.09
C ARG A 293 6.45 6.32 -19.02
N TRP A 294 6.17 5.51 -20.04
CA TRP A 294 5.23 5.81 -21.13
C TRP A 294 5.46 7.19 -21.78
N GLY A 295 6.69 7.71 -21.71
CA GLY A 295 7.06 9.02 -22.22
C GLY A 295 6.43 10.22 -21.50
N THR A 296 5.88 10.04 -20.29
CA THR A 296 5.17 11.13 -19.59
C THR A 296 5.62 11.40 -18.16
N GLN A 297 6.22 10.41 -17.47
CA GLN A 297 6.69 10.57 -16.10
C GLN A 297 8.20 10.33 -16.05
N THR A 298 8.90 11.18 -15.32
CA THR A 298 10.32 10.99 -14.99
C THR A 298 10.47 9.89 -13.93
N PRO A 299 11.56 9.11 -13.96
CA PRO A 299 11.84 8.14 -12.91
C PRO A 299 11.96 8.84 -11.56
N PHE A 300 11.12 8.44 -10.59
CA PHE A 300 11.29 8.90 -9.21
C PHE A 300 12.55 8.23 -8.67
N THR A 301 13.65 8.98 -8.58
CA THR A 301 14.96 8.42 -8.24
C THR A 301 15.61 9.13 -7.08
N ASN A 302 16.36 8.39 -6.26
CA ASN A 302 17.16 8.91 -5.16
C ASN A 302 18.58 8.34 -5.22
N VAL A 303 19.57 9.16 -4.89
CA VAL A 303 20.95 8.70 -4.70
C VAL A 303 21.45 9.15 -3.33
N THR A 304 22.09 8.23 -2.62
CA THR A 304 22.71 8.52 -1.31
C THR A 304 24.21 8.64 -1.46
N PHE A 305 24.77 9.66 -0.81
CA PHE A 305 26.20 10.01 -0.82
C PHE A 305 26.81 9.77 0.56
N ASP A 306 27.99 9.15 0.58
CA ASP A 306 28.70 8.84 1.81
C ASP A 306 29.57 10.01 2.28
N LEU A 307 30.05 10.87 1.38
CA LEU A 307 31.06 11.94 1.57
C LEU A 307 32.45 11.42 1.97
N VAL A 308 32.50 10.53 2.95
CA VAL A 308 33.71 9.86 3.42
C VAL A 308 33.56 8.38 3.14
N CYS A 309 34.62 7.74 2.62
CA CYS A 309 34.59 6.32 2.33
C CYS A 309 34.18 5.50 3.58
N PRO A 310 33.08 4.72 3.52
CA PRO A 310 32.62 3.92 4.65
C PRO A 310 33.64 2.90 5.11
N ASP A 311 33.73 2.66 6.43
CA ASP A 311 34.71 1.74 7.02
C ASP A 311 34.58 0.30 6.50
N ASP A 312 33.36 -0.16 6.21
CA ASP A 312 33.08 -1.50 5.67
C ASP A 312 33.51 -1.67 4.21
N LEU A 313 33.75 -0.57 3.49
CA LEU A 313 34.25 -0.58 2.10
C LEU A 313 35.72 -0.15 1.99
N ARG A 314 36.26 0.53 2.99
CA ARG A 314 37.58 1.17 2.98
C ARG A 314 38.71 0.25 2.49
N ASP A 315 38.73 -0.99 2.97
CA ASP A 315 39.77 -1.99 2.67
C ASP A 315 39.40 -2.92 1.50
N GLU A 316 38.21 -2.77 0.92
CA GLU A 316 37.74 -3.58 -0.19
C GLU A 316 38.32 -3.09 -1.53
N TYR A 317 38.61 -4.04 -2.43
CA TYR A 317 39.10 -3.74 -3.77
C TYR A 317 37.92 -3.60 -4.76
N PRO A 318 37.79 -2.46 -5.45
CA PRO A 318 36.75 -2.26 -6.44
C PRO A 318 36.99 -3.14 -7.68
N PHE A 319 35.91 -3.49 -8.36
CA PHE A 319 35.94 -4.24 -9.61
C PHE A 319 35.49 -3.35 -10.77
N ILE A 320 36.30 -3.29 -11.82
CA ILE A 320 35.98 -2.56 -13.06
C ILE A 320 36.15 -3.51 -14.24
N GLY A 321 35.15 -3.57 -15.12
CA GLY A 321 35.17 -4.48 -16.28
C GLY A 321 35.35 -5.95 -15.91
N GLY A 322 34.87 -6.36 -14.72
CA GLY A 322 35.00 -7.72 -14.19
C GLY A 322 36.39 -8.06 -13.62
N LYS A 323 37.26 -7.07 -13.37
CA LYS A 323 38.60 -7.27 -12.80
C LYS A 323 38.79 -6.46 -11.52
N PRO A 324 39.43 -7.01 -10.48
CA PRO A 324 39.79 -6.24 -9.30
C PRO A 324 40.86 -5.19 -9.64
N MET A 325 40.74 -4.01 -9.04
CA MET A 325 41.74 -2.94 -9.15
C MET A 325 42.90 -3.13 -8.18
N SER A 326 44.00 -2.41 -8.41
CA SER A 326 45.21 -2.47 -7.56
C SER A 326 45.16 -1.56 -6.32
N PHE A 327 44.07 -0.83 -6.13
CA PHE A 327 43.84 0.12 -5.05
C PHE A 327 42.51 -0.20 -4.35
N THR A 328 42.34 0.20 -3.09
CA THR A 328 41.07 0.01 -2.34
C THR A 328 40.12 1.21 -2.50
N TYR A 329 38.85 1.08 -2.07
CA TYR A 329 37.93 2.22 -2.04
C TYR A 329 38.43 3.36 -1.15
N GLY A 330 39.10 3.05 -0.03
CA GLY A 330 39.68 4.04 0.88
C GLY A 330 40.75 4.95 0.23
N GLU A 331 41.33 4.50 -0.88
CA GLU A 331 42.31 5.28 -1.66
C GLU A 331 41.65 6.23 -2.69
N CYS A 332 40.31 6.26 -2.78
CA CYS A 332 39.56 7.01 -3.79
C CYS A 332 38.91 8.32 -3.27
N GLN A 333 39.28 8.82 -2.09
CA GLN A 333 38.64 10.00 -1.48
C GLN A 333 38.66 11.24 -2.39
N ARG A 334 39.80 11.51 -3.06
CA ARG A 334 39.92 12.62 -4.02
C ARG A 334 38.87 12.52 -5.13
N GLU A 335 38.64 11.32 -5.62
CA GLU A 335 37.67 11.05 -6.68
C GLU A 335 36.21 11.12 -6.19
N MET A 336 35.95 10.71 -4.94
CA MET A 336 34.65 10.93 -4.29
C MET A 336 34.35 12.43 -4.18
N ASP A 337 35.31 13.23 -3.75
CA ASP A 337 35.17 14.69 -3.62
C ASP A 337 34.86 15.33 -4.99
N MET A 338 35.50 14.85 -6.05
CA MET A 338 35.24 15.31 -7.42
C MET A 338 33.80 15.00 -7.88
N ILE A 339 33.28 13.81 -7.57
CA ILE A 339 31.90 13.42 -7.90
C ILE A 339 30.90 14.27 -7.12
N ASN A 340 31.09 14.43 -5.81
CA ASN A 340 30.23 15.23 -4.94
C ASN A 340 30.17 16.69 -5.42
N ARG A 341 31.34 17.30 -5.67
CA ARG A 341 31.43 18.66 -6.20
C ARG A 341 30.71 18.79 -7.55
N ALA A 342 30.95 17.86 -8.48
CA ALA A 342 30.31 17.86 -9.79
C ALA A 342 28.78 17.77 -9.69
N TYR A 343 28.28 16.89 -8.82
CA TYR A 343 26.84 16.70 -8.63
C TYR A 343 26.18 17.97 -8.09
N LEU A 344 26.75 18.55 -7.03
CA LEU A 344 26.20 19.75 -6.39
C LEU A 344 26.24 20.96 -7.32
N GLU A 345 27.34 21.17 -8.06
CA GLU A 345 27.44 22.25 -9.04
C GLU A 345 26.37 22.11 -10.14
N VAL A 346 26.15 20.91 -10.69
CA VAL A 346 25.11 20.69 -11.71
C VAL A 346 23.70 20.95 -11.15
N MET A 347 23.42 20.52 -9.92
CA MET A 347 22.12 20.77 -9.27
C MET A 347 21.90 22.27 -9.01
N LEU A 348 22.95 23.02 -8.64
CA LEU A 348 22.91 24.47 -8.41
C LEU A 348 22.70 25.27 -9.70
N GLU A 349 23.37 24.86 -10.79
CA GLU A 349 23.26 25.41 -12.14
C GLU A 349 21.83 25.26 -12.68
N GLY A 350 21.21 24.09 -12.47
CA GLY A 350 19.89 23.78 -12.97
C GLY A 350 19.85 23.54 -14.48
N ASP A 351 18.65 23.47 -15.05
CA ASP A 351 18.46 23.24 -16.47
C ASP A 351 18.83 24.47 -17.33
N ASN A 352 18.60 24.41 -18.65
CA ASN A 352 18.90 25.52 -19.55
C ASN A 352 18.14 26.83 -19.23
N LYS A 353 17.14 26.80 -18.35
CA LYS A 353 16.39 27.96 -17.85
C LYS A 353 16.72 28.28 -16.39
N GLY A 354 17.73 27.62 -15.80
CA GLY A 354 18.09 27.73 -14.39
C GLY A 354 17.08 27.12 -13.44
N ARG A 355 16.20 26.22 -13.92
CA ARG A 355 15.23 25.51 -13.07
C ARG A 355 15.93 24.35 -12.39
N ILE A 356 15.58 24.10 -11.13
CA ILE A 356 16.09 22.95 -10.39
C ILE A 356 15.73 21.62 -11.07
N PHE A 357 16.62 20.65 -10.98
CA PHE A 357 16.31 19.25 -11.24
C PHE A 357 15.55 18.64 -10.06
N THR A 358 14.48 17.91 -10.35
CA THR A 358 13.74 17.18 -9.31
C THR A 358 14.46 15.88 -8.94
N PHE A 359 15.13 15.26 -9.90
CA PHE A 359 15.73 13.93 -9.76
C PHE A 359 17.21 13.89 -10.20
N PRO A 360 17.97 12.85 -9.79
CA PRO A 360 17.67 12.07 -8.60
C PRO A 360 17.74 12.97 -7.36
N ILE A 361 16.91 12.67 -6.36
CA ILE A 361 16.94 13.39 -5.09
C ILE A 361 18.26 13.03 -4.40
N PRO A 362 19.11 14.02 -4.08
CA PRO A 362 20.33 13.77 -3.34
C PRO A 362 20.06 13.64 -1.85
N THR A 363 20.57 12.57 -1.24
CA THR A 363 20.58 12.38 0.22
C THR A 363 22.02 12.26 0.72
N TYR A 364 22.40 13.07 1.70
CA TYR A 364 23.75 13.09 2.27
C TYR A 364 23.74 12.59 3.72
N ASN A 365 24.69 11.70 4.03
CA ASN A 365 24.89 11.18 5.37
C ASN A 365 25.62 12.24 6.24
N ILE A 366 25.05 12.58 7.39
CA ILE A 366 25.66 13.46 8.39
C ILE A 366 26.16 12.59 9.54
N THR A 367 27.48 12.43 9.60
CA THR A 367 28.23 11.58 10.54
C THR A 367 29.10 12.42 11.47
N ASN A 368 29.70 11.78 12.48
CA ASN A 368 30.55 12.47 13.46
C ASN A 368 31.80 13.14 12.85
N ASP A 369 32.25 12.66 11.69
CA ASP A 369 33.38 13.19 10.93
C ASP A 369 32.97 14.17 9.81
N PHE A 370 31.68 14.55 9.75
CA PHE A 370 31.20 15.56 8.80
C PHE A 370 31.93 16.90 9.01
N GLN A 371 32.50 17.43 7.93
CA GLN A 371 33.25 18.68 7.96
C GLN A 371 32.32 19.88 7.81
N TRP A 372 32.01 20.53 8.94
CA TRP A 372 31.06 21.66 8.99
C TRP A 372 31.61 22.96 8.42
N GLU A 373 32.91 23.20 8.60
CA GLU A 373 33.60 24.44 8.25
C GLU A 373 34.79 24.14 7.33
N ASP A 374 35.21 25.14 6.54
CA ASP A 374 36.39 25.09 5.66
C ASP A 374 36.39 23.94 4.63
N ASN A 375 35.21 23.43 4.26
CA ASN A 375 35.05 22.41 3.22
C ASN A 375 34.18 22.94 2.05
N PRO A 376 34.74 23.06 0.83
CA PRO A 376 34.00 23.54 -0.34
C PRO A 376 32.77 22.70 -0.71
N ILE A 377 32.76 21.40 -0.42
CA ILE A 377 31.60 20.53 -0.66
C ILE A 377 30.49 20.87 0.33
N SER A 378 30.82 21.08 1.61
CA SER A 378 29.87 21.51 2.63
C SER A 378 29.25 22.87 2.31
N ASP A 379 30.05 23.82 1.82
CA ASP A 379 29.55 25.11 1.35
C ASP A 379 28.52 24.94 0.21
N LEU A 380 28.83 24.11 -0.79
CA LEU A 380 27.91 23.80 -1.90
C LEU A 380 26.63 23.09 -1.42
N LEU A 381 26.74 22.18 -0.44
CA LEU A 381 25.59 21.48 0.16
C LEU A 381 24.63 22.47 0.82
N PHE A 382 25.15 23.38 1.65
CA PHE A 382 24.34 24.37 2.34
C PHE A 382 23.82 25.44 1.38
N GLU A 383 24.55 25.80 0.33
CA GLU A 383 24.05 26.68 -0.73
C GLU A 383 22.86 26.06 -1.45
N LEU A 384 22.95 24.78 -1.84
CA LEU A 384 21.84 24.06 -2.48
C LEU A 384 20.63 24.01 -1.55
N ALA A 385 20.86 23.74 -0.25
CA ALA A 385 19.81 23.64 0.76
C ALA A 385 19.09 24.98 0.94
N ALA A 386 19.86 26.07 1.03
CA ALA A 386 19.32 27.42 1.17
C ALA A 386 18.54 27.86 -0.08
N LYS A 387 19.01 27.48 -1.28
CA LYS A 387 18.40 27.90 -2.54
C LYS A 387 17.13 27.12 -2.87
N TYR A 388 17.09 25.83 -2.55
CA TYR A 388 16.09 24.91 -3.09
C TYR A 388 15.44 23.95 -2.09
N GLY A 389 15.88 23.88 -0.84
CA GLY A 389 15.38 22.90 0.13
C GLY A 389 15.86 21.46 -0.12
N LEU A 390 16.91 21.28 -0.93
CA LEU A 390 17.65 20.04 -1.19
C LEU A 390 19.13 20.28 -0.92
N PRO A 391 19.95 19.29 -0.53
CA PRO A 391 19.62 17.87 -0.47
C PRO A 391 18.83 17.49 0.79
N TYR A 392 18.43 16.23 0.86
CA TYR A 392 18.01 15.62 2.12
C TYR A 392 19.23 15.22 2.95
N PHE A 393 19.07 15.27 4.27
CA PHE A 393 20.11 14.90 5.22
C PHE A 393 19.67 13.70 6.03
N GLN A 394 20.51 12.66 6.04
CA GLN A 394 20.34 11.52 6.92
C GLN A 394 21.23 11.71 8.15
N ASN A 395 20.61 11.98 9.31
CA ASN A 395 21.33 12.33 10.53
C ASN A 395 21.71 11.08 11.34
N PHE A 396 23.01 10.83 11.47
CA PHE A 396 23.58 9.75 12.29
C PHE A 396 24.23 10.25 13.59
N LEU A 397 24.23 11.55 13.89
CA LEU A 397 24.86 12.10 15.10
C LEU A 397 24.13 11.75 16.40
N ASN A 398 22.80 11.65 16.32
CA ASN A 398 21.92 11.42 17.47
C ASN A 398 21.19 10.06 17.39
N SER A 399 21.74 9.11 16.63
CA SER A 399 21.18 7.77 16.49
C SER A 399 22.19 6.73 16.94
N ASP A 400 21.70 5.61 17.47
CA ASP A 400 22.51 4.41 17.72
C ASP A 400 22.81 3.65 16.41
N LEU A 401 22.68 4.32 15.26
CA LEU A 401 22.75 3.72 13.94
C LEU A 401 24.02 4.21 13.26
N ASP A 402 24.87 3.29 12.81
CA ASP A 402 26.01 3.63 11.97
C ASP A 402 25.60 3.65 10.47
N PRO A 403 26.26 4.45 9.62
CA PRO A 403 25.97 4.53 8.18
C PRO A 403 25.99 3.17 7.47
N HIS A 404 26.94 2.29 7.83
CA HIS A 404 27.05 0.96 7.25
C HIS A 404 25.84 0.05 7.57
N MET A 405 25.12 0.33 8.66
CA MET A 405 23.93 -0.42 9.08
C MET A 405 22.67 -0.01 8.32
N ILE A 406 22.67 1.17 7.71
CA ILE A 406 21.50 1.75 7.04
C ILE A 406 21.91 2.35 5.71
N ARG A 407 21.78 1.56 4.65
CA ARG A 407 21.71 2.03 3.27
C ARG A 407 20.24 2.09 2.85
N SER A 408 19.39 2.75 3.65
CA SER A 408 17.94 2.83 3.44
C SER A 408 17.60 3.67 2.22
N MET A 409 16.72 3.15 1.37
CA MET A 409 16.66 3.52 -0.05
C MET A 409 15.39 4.23 -0.51
N CYS A 410 14.59 4.77 0.40
CA CYS A 410 13.45 5.61 0.02
C CYS A 410 13.06 6.54 1.16
N CYS A 411 12.49 7.69 0.80
CA CYS A 411 12.04 8.75 1.69
C CYS A 411 11.47 8.21 3.00
N ARG A 412 12.08 8.64 4.12
CA ARG A 412 11.47 8.61 5.47
C ARG A 412 11.33 7.27 6.19
N LEU A 413 11.92 6.19 5.68
CA LEU A 413 11.95 4.88 6.38
C LEU A 413 12.91 4.88 7.58
N GLN A 414 12.37 4.73 8.79
CA GLN A 414 13.16 4.47 10.00
C GLN A 414 13.18 2.95 10.27
N LEU A 415 14.35 2.33 10.18
CA LEU A 415 14.56 0.89 10.34
C LEU A 415 14.80 0.53 11.80
N ASP A 416 14.08 -0.48 12.33
CA ASP A 416 14.54 -1.19 13.53
C ASP A 416 15.54 -2.27 13.11
N VAL A 417 16.83 -1.94 13.22
CA VAL A 417 17.95 -2.78 12.74
C VAL A 417 18.15 -4.01 13.63
N SER A 418 17.59 -4.03 14.84
CA SER A 418 17.74 -5.16 15.78
C SER A 418 17.12 -6.46 15.27
N GLU A 419 16.14 -6.40 14.37
CA GLU A 419 15.54 -7.56 13.69
C GLU A 419 16.31 -8.01 12.44
N LEU A 420 16.86 -7.06 11.67
CA LEU A 420 17.73 -7.36 10.52
C LEU A 420 19.00 -8.10 10.98
N LEU A 421 19.60 -7.65 12.09
CA LEU A 421 20.80 -8.24 12.69
C LEU A 421 20.59 -9.69 13.19
N LYS A 422 19.39 -10.03 13.67
CA LYS A 422 19.08 -11.38 14.19
C LYS A 422 18.99 -12.45 13.10
N ARG A 423 18.87 -12.07 11.82
CA ARG A 423 18.50 -12.97 10.71
C ARG A 423 19.69 -13.57 9.93
N GLY A 424 20.90 -13.43 10.46
CA GLY A 424 21.97 -14.43 10.31
C GLY A 424 22.76 -14.47 9.00
N ASN A 425 22.48 -13.60 8.03
CA ASN A 425 23.42 -13.34 6.94
C ASN A 425 24.04 -11.97 7.19
N GLY A 426 25.37 -11.89 7.24
CA GLY A 426 26.12 -10.66 7.53
C GLY A 426 25.62 -9.45 6.73
N LEU A 427 25.92 -8.26 7.25
CA LEU A 427 25.51 -6.96 6.70
C LEU A 427 25.84 -6.74 5.20
N PHE A 428 26.71 -7.58 4.63
CA PHE A 428 27.15 -7.48 3.25
C PHE A 428 25.99 -7.70 2.26
N GLY A 429 25.55 -6.62 1.62
CA GLY A 429 24.60 -6.60 0.50
C GLY A 429 23.12 -6.50 0.87
N SER A 430 22.70 -6.93 2.07
CA SER A 430 21.29 -6.89 2.48
C SER A 430 20.77 -5.48 2.73
N ALA A 431 21.63 -4.56 3.19
CA ALA A 431 21.29 -3.16 3.40
C ALA A 431 20.95 -2.41 2.09
N GLU A 432 21.56 -2.80 0.96
CA GLU A 432 21.41 -2.14 -0.34
C GLU A 432 20.14 -2.54 -1.11
N GLN A 433 19.49 -3.63 -0.69
CA GLN A 433 18.30 -4.21 -1.34
C GLN A 433 17.06 -4.06 -0.47
N THR A 434 16.92 -2.87 0.13
CA THR A 434 15.79 -2.53 1.01
C THR A 434 14.80 -1.64 0.28
N GLY A 435 13.55 -1.66 0.72
CA GLY A 435 12.46 -0.89 0.13
C GLY A 435 11.19 -1.10 0.91
N SER A 436 10.07 -0.59 0.40
CA SER A 436 8.75 -0.91 0.93
C SER A 436 7.95 -1.61 -0.14
N LEU A 437 7.35 -2.73 0.25
CA LEU A 437 6.42 -3.47 -0.59
C LEU A 437 5.15 -2.66 -0.86
N GLY A 438 4.71 -1.87 0.11
CA GLY A 438 3.45 -1.15 0.07
C GLY A 438 3.26 -0.29 1.30
N VAL A 439 2.50 0.79 1.13
CA VAL A 439 2.10 1.71 2.20
C VAL A 439 0.59 1.66 2.35
N VAL A 440 0.12 1.54 3.59
CA VAL A 440 -1.29 1.73 3.96
C VAL A 440 -1.37 2.79 5.04
N THR A 441 -1.99 3.93 4.73
CA THR A 441 -2.09 5.08 5.64
C THR A 441 -3.42 5.11 6.36
N ILE A 442 -3.39 5.34 7.67
CA ILE A 442 -4.58 5.54 8.49
C ILE A 442 -4.99 7.01 8.42
N ASN A 443 -6.27 7.26 8.16
CA ASN A 443 -6.84 8.61 8.18
C ASN A 443 -7.12 9.04 9.62
N CYS A 444 -6.12 9.61 10.28
CA CYS A 444 -6.21 10.00 11.69
C CYS A 444 -7.27 11.08 11.90
N ALA A 445 -7.40 12.05 10.98
CA ALA A 445 -8.40 13.11 11.07
C ALA A 445 -9.83 12.55 11.19
N ARG A 446 -10.17 11.59 10.32
CA ARG A 446 -11.47 10.89 10.35
C ARG A 446 -11.65 10.05 11.61
N LEU A 447 -10.59 9.37 12.05
CA LEU A 447 -10.62 8.54 13.24
C LEU A 447 -10.95 9.38 14.49
N GLY A 448 -10.32 10.55 14.64
CA GLY A 448 -10.61 11.52 15.70
C GLY A 448 -12.05 12.04 15.64
N PHE A 449 -12.58 12.27 14.45
CA PHE A 449 -13.97 12.74 14.26
C PHE A 449 -15.01 11.70 14.69
N ILE A 450 -14.83 10.43 14.31
CA ILE A 450 -15.80 9.34 14.61
C ILE A 450 -15.74 8.89 16.08
N CYS A 451 -14.60 9.08 16.73
CA CYS A 451 -14.35 8.65 18.11
C CYS A 451 -14.30 9.81 19.10
N LYS A 452 -14.89 10.96 18.75
CA LYS A 452 -14.90 12.19 19.55
C LYS A 452 -15.15 11.93 21.04
N GLY A 453 -14.19 12.30 21.88
CA GLY A 453 -14.26 12.18 23.34
C GLY A 453 -14.20 10.76 23.93
N ASP A 454 -14.12 9.70 23.10
CA ASP A 454 -14.06 8.31 23.55
C ASP A 454 -12.72 7.67 23.16
N GLU A 455 -11.74 7.77 24.07
CA GLU A 455 -10.38 7.27 23.83
C GLU A 455 -10.34 5.75 23.68
N ARG A 456 -11.16 5.00 24.44
CA ARG A 456 -11.23 3.55 24.30
C ARG A 456 -11.68 3.16 22.89
N LYS A 457 -12.75 3.78 22.39
CA LYS A 457 -13.25 3.56 21.03
C LYS A 457 -12.23 3.96 19.96
N LEU A 458 -11.45 5.03 20.20
CA LEU A 458 -10.38 5.48 19.31
C LEU A 458 -9.34 4.36 19.09
N PHE A 459 -8.83 3.78 20.18
CA PHE A 459 -7.82 2.71 20.11
C PHE A 459 -8.38 1.39 19.59
N GLU A 460 -9.60 1.00 19.97
CA GLU A 460 -10.26 -0.19 19.40
C GLU A 460 -10.45 -0.08 17.88
N ARG A 461 -10.80 1.13 17.40
CA ARG A 461 -10.95 1.36 15.97
C ARG A 461 -9.60 1.40 15.26
N LEU A 462 -8.58 2.01 15.87
CA LEU A 462 -7.20 1.98 15.38
C LEU A 462 -6.72 0.53 15.18
N ASP A 463 -6.88 -0.33 16.18
CA ASP A 463 -6.49 -1.74 16.11
C ASP A 463 -7.13 -2.45 14.91
N ARG A 464 -8.43 -2.23 14.71
CA ARG A 464 -9.14 -2.79 13.55
C ARG A 464 -8.57 -2.29 12.22
N LEU A 465 -8.24 -1.00 12.11
CA LEU A 465 -7.67 -0.44 10.88
C LEU A 465 -6.25 -0.96 10.63
N MET A 466 -5.44 -1.11 11.68
CA MET A 466 -4.10 -1.69 11.59
C MET A 466 -4.14 -3.16 11.15
N GLU A 467 -5.12 -3.93 11.61
CA GLU A 467 -5.30 -5.33 11.18
C GLU A 467 -5.69 -5.43 9.69
N LEU A 468 -6.54 -4.51 9.20
CA LEU A 468 -6.85 -4.42 7.77
C LEU A 468 -5.63 -4.00 6.94
N ALA A 469 -4.81 -3.07 7.46
CA ALA A 469 -3.57 -2.67 6.83
C ALA A 469 -2.58 -3.85 6.72
N LYS A 470 -2.39 -4.60 7.81
CA LYS A 470 -1.60 -5.85 7.83
C LYS A 470 -2.10 -6.83 6.77
N THR A 471 -3.42 -7.09 6.77
CA THR A 471 -4.05 -8.01 5.80
C THR A 471 -3.77 -7.59 4.37
N SER A 472 -3.93 -6.30 4.05
CA SER A 472 -3.62 -5.76 2.72
C SER A 472 -2.15 -5.97 2.34
N LEU A 473 -1.22 -5.61 3.22
CA LEU A 473 0.22 -5.70 2.97
C LEU A 473 0.69 -7.15 2.80
N GLU A 474 0.21 -8.08 3.63
CA GLU A 474 0.55 -9.50 3.53
C GLU A 474 -0.01 -10.17 2.27
N ILE A 475 -1.21 -9.78 1.83
CA ILE A 475 -1.76 -10.23 0.55
C ILE A 475 -0.93 -9.68 -0.61
N LYS A 476 -0.62 -8.38 -0.58
CA LYS A 476 0.21 -7.74 -1.61
C LYS A 476 1.56 -8.46 -1.71
N ARG A 477 2.18 -8.81 -0.59
CA ARG A 477 3.47 -9.53 -0.53
C ARG A 477 3.42 -10.83 -1.32
N LYS A 478 2.48 -11.70 -0.98
CA LYS A 478 2.29 -13.01 -1.64
C LYS A 478 2.04 -12.86 -3.13
N VAL A 479 1.25 -11.88 -3.53
CA VAL A 479 0.95 -11.60 -4.94
C VAL A 479 2.20 -11.15 -5.70
N ILE A 480 2.97 -10.21 -5.14
CA ILE A 480 4.17 -9.68 -5.80
C ILE A 480 5.29 -10.72 -5.81
N GLU A 481 5.50 -11.48 -4.75
CA GLU A 481 6.45 -12.60 -4.72
C GLU A 481 6.14 -13.62 -5.83
N ARG A 482 4.87 -14.01 -5.97
CA ARG A 482 4.44 -14.90 -7.04
C ARG A 482 4.63 -14.28 -8.44
N SER A 483 4.45 -12.97 -8.59
CA SER A 483 4.72 -12.26 -9.83
C SER A 483 6.22 -12.28 -10.20
N ILE A 484 7.11 -12.13 -9.22
CA ILE A 484 8.56 -12.24 -9.38
C ILE A 484 8.93 -13.68 -9.79
N GLU A 485 8.40 -14.67 -9.09
CA GLU A 485 8.63 -16.10 -9.36
C GLU A 485 8.14 -16.51 -10.76
N ASN A 486 7.02 -15.98 -11.22
CA ASN A 486 6.47 -16.24 -12.55
C ASN A 486 7.06 -15.35 -13.65
N ARG A 487 8.10 -14.56 -13.35
CA ARG A 487 8.81 -13.69 -14.30
C ARG A 487 7.93 -12.59 -14.92
N LEU A 488 6.87 -12.17 -14.22
CA LEU A 488 6.14 -10.94 -14.57
C LEU A 488 6.99 -9.69 -14.30
N LEU A 489 7.84 -9.74 -13.27
CA LEU A 489 8.83 -8.71 -12.91
C LEU A 489 10.26 -9.25 -13.15
N PRO A 490 10.66 -9.45 -14.43
CA PRO A 490 11.90 -10.14 -14.76
C PRO A 490 13.17 -9.44 -14.25
N TYR A 491 13.23 -8.11 -14.28
CA TYR A 491 14.41 -7.37 -13.80
C TYR A 491 14.49 -7.42 -12.27
N THR A 492 13.35 -7.31 -11.58
CA THR A 492 13.26 -7.48 -10.13
C THR A 492 13.70 -8.89 -9.73
N TYR A 493 13.29 -9.92 -10.47
CA TYR A 493 13.78 -11.29 -10.22
C TYR A 493 15.31 -11.37 -10.33
N ARG A 494 15.92 -10.71 -11.32
CA ARG A 494 17.36 -10.75 -11.57
C ARG A 494 18.20 -9.96 -10.56
N TYR A 495 17.75 -8.77 -10.17
CA TYR A 495 18.56 -7.81 -9.38
C TYR A 495 18.15 -7.68 -7.92
N LEU A 496 16.92 -8.07 -7.58
CA LEU A 496 16.45 -8.08 -6.19
C LEU A 496 16.29 -9.50 -5.65
N GLY A 497 15.72 -10.40 -6.45
CA GLY A 497 15.54 -11.81 -6.13
C GLY A 497 14.41 -12.08 -5.12
N THR A 498 14.43 -11.44 -3.96
CA THR A 498 13.48 -11.69 -2.85
C THR A 498 13.04 -10.41 -2.15
N LEU A 499 11.80 -10.42 -1.63
CA LEU A 499 11.24 -9.32 -0.83
C LEU A 499 11.56 -9.43 0.67
N ARG A 500 12.49 -10.31 1.06
CA ARG A 500 12.87 -10.55 2.47
C ARG A 500 13.24 -9.27 3.24
N ASN A 501 13.88 -8.34 2.56
CA ASN A 501 14.37 -7.08 3.13
C ASN A 501 13.42 -5.89 2.87
N HIS A 502 12.25 -6.13 2.27
CA HIS A 502 11.25 -5.10 2.02
C HIS A 502 10.28 -4.97 3.18
N PHE A 503 10.00 -3.74 3.59
CA PHE A 503 9.09 -3.39 4.66
C PHE A 503 7.63 -3.42 4.20
N SER A 504 6.76 -3.76 5.13
CA SER A 504 5.32 -3.55 5.05
C SER A 504 5.00 -2.27 5.85
N THR A 505 4.66 -1.17 5.17
CA THR A 505 4.60 0.15 5.81
C THR A 505 3.17 0.50 6.22
N ILE A 506 2.98 0.83 7.50
CA ILE A 506 1.72 1.39 8.00
C ILE A 506 1.96 2.87 8.31
N GLY A 507 1.23 3.74 7.62
CA GLY A 507 1.40 5.17 7.69
C GLY A 507 0.33 5.88 8.53
N VAL A 508 0.60 7.14 8.89
CA VAL A 508 -0.38 8.07 9.49
C VAL A 508 -0.45 9.36 8.69
N ASN A 509 -1.65 9.95 8.62
CA ASN A 509 -1.87 11.29 8.08
C ASN A 509 -2.95 12.03 8.89
N GLY A 510 -2.77 13.33 9.11
CA GLY A 510 -3.75 14.18 9.81
C GLY A 510 -3.78 14.00 11.32
N MET A 511 -2.62 13.79 11.97
CA MET A 511 -2.53 13.65 13.43
C MET A 511 -2.95 14.93 14.17
N ASN A 512 -2.64 16.11 13.63
CA ASN A 512 -3.11 17.38 14.17
C ASN A 512 -4.64 17.45 14.16
N GLU A 513 -5.24 17.17 13.00
CA GLU A 513 -6.68 17.17 12.81
C GLU A 513 -7.36 16.07 13.63
N MET A 514 -6.70 14.94 13.87
CA MET A 514 -7.19 13.92 14.79
C MET A 514 -7.39 14.48 16.19
N VAL A 515 -6.38 15.15 16.76
CA VAL A 515 -6.46 15.75 18.11
C VAL A 515 -7.55 16.80 18.15
N ARG A 516 -7.59 17.70 17.15
CA ARG A 516 -8.62 18.73 17.04
C ARG A 516 -10.02 18.15 16.98
N ASN A 517 -10.26 17.19 16.09
CA ASN A 517 -11.57 16.55 15.95
C ASN A 517 -11.97 15.77 17.20
N PHE A 518 -11.03 15.04 17.81
CA PHE A 518 -11.26 14.23 19.01
C PHE A 518 -11.64 15.08 20.21
N THR A 519 -11.01 16.25 20.35
CA THR A 519 -11.20 17.17 21.48
C THR A 519 -12.20 18.29 21.23
N ALA A 520 -12.84 18.34 20.06
CA ALA A 520 -13.73 19.44 19.67
C ALA A 520 -13.02 20.81 19.55
N ASP A 521 -11.84 20.83 18.92
CA ASP A 521 -10.97 22.00 18.75
C ASP A 521 -10.45 22.62 20.07
N LEU A 522 -10.52 21.87 21.18
CA LEU A 522 -9.96 22.33 22.47
C LEU A 522 -8.44 22.17 22.53
N ASP A 523 -7.89 21.16 21.85
CA ASP A 523 -6.47 20.84 21.82
C ASP A 523 -6.00 20.60 20.38
N ASP A 524 -4.71 20.84 20.13
CA ASP A 524 -3.97 20.46 18.92
C ASP A 524 -2.59 19.88 19.30
N ILE A 525 -1.76 19.51 18.32
CA ILE A 525 -0.44 18.91 18.61
C ILE A 525 0.59 19.89 19.21
N SER A 526 0.28 21.18 19.35
CA SER A 526 1.13 22.14 20.05
C SER A 526 0.85 22.19 21.55
N THR A 527 -0.29 21.66 22.01
CA THR A 527 -0.67 21.60 23.42
C THR A 527 -0.07 20.38 24.13
N ASP A 528 0.22 20.48 25.42
CA ASP A 528 0.72 19.35 26.24
C ASP A 528 -0.21 18.13 26.18
N ARG A 529 -1.53 18.37 26.19
CA ARG A 529 -2.53 17.31 26.16
C ARG A 529 -2.61 16.65 24.79
N GLY A 530 -2.59 17.43 23.72
CA GLY A 530 -2.57 16.93 22.35
C GLY A 530 -1.29 16.18 22.01
N GLN A 531 -0.12 16.67 22.43
CA GLN A 531 1.15 15.94 22.28
C GLN A 531 1.11 14.59 23.00
N LYS A 532 0.64 14.55 24.25
CA LYS A 532 0.52 13.28 25.00
C LYS A 532 -0.42 12.30 24.31
N LEU A 533 -1.53 12.75 23.74
CA LEU A 533 -2.44 11.89 22.96
C LEU A 533 -1.76 11.37 21.69
N ALA A 534 -1.10 12.24 20.93
CA ALA A 534 -0.40 11.87 19.70
C ALA A 534 0.74 10.86 19.96
N LEU A 535 1.53 11.07 21.01
CA LEU A 535 2.61 10.15 21.40
C LEU A 535 2.04 8.79 21.82
N ARG A 536 1.00 8.74 22.68
CA ARG A 536 0.34 7.47 23.03
C ARG A 536 -0.21 6.73 21.81
N PHE A 537 -0.79 7.48 20.86
CA PHE A 537 -1.29 6.91 19.61
C PHE A 537 -0.17 6.26 18.79
N LEU A 538 0.95 6.95 18.59
CA LEU A 538 2.11 6.42 17.87
C LEU A 538 2.79 5.26 18.60
N ASP A 539 2.90 5.33 19.93
CA ASP A 539 3.43 4.25 20.76
C ASP A 539 2.59 2.98 20.65
N HIS A 540 1.26 3.13 20.65
CA HIS A 540 0.34 2.02 20.44
C HIS A 540 0.52 1.40 19.05
N MET A 541 0.60 2.22 18.00
CA MET A 541 0.88 1.74 16.64
C MET A 541 2.22 1.00 16.56
N ARG A 542 3.27 1.54 17.19
CA ARG A 542 4.58 0.89 17.23
C ARG A 542 4.51 -0.47 17.91
N ALA A 543 3.79 -0.59 19.03
CA ALA A 543 3.59 -1.87 19.71
C ALA A 543 2.86 -2.89 18.82
N LYS A 544 1.79 -2.48 18.14
CA LYS A 544 1.06 -3.32 17.17
C LYS A 544 1.92 -3.75 16.00
N ILE A 545 2.75 -2.86 15.46
CA ILE A 545 3.73 -3.18 14.41
C ILE A 545 4.70 -4.27 14.88
N THR A 546 5.24 -4.15 16.10
CA THR A 546 6.12 -5.19 16.67
C THR A 546 5.40 -6.53 16.81
N GLU A 547 4.12 -6.54 17.18
CA GLU A 547 3.32 -7.77 17.20
C GLU A 547 3.19 -8.38 15.80
N PHE A 548 2.89 -7.58 14.78
CA PHE A 548 2.77 -8.04 13.40
C PHE A 548 4.08 -8.62 12.86
N GLN A 549 5.23 -8.04 13.20
CA GLN A 549 6.53 -8.60 12.82
C GLN A 549 6.75 -9.99 13.45
N LYS A 550 6.40 -10.15 14.73
CA LYS A 550 6.52 -11.44 15.43
C LYS A 550 5.56 -12.50 14.86
N GLU A 551 4.35 -12.09 14.51
CA GLU A 551 3.32 -12.97 13.96
C GLU A 551 3.65 -13.44 12.53
N THR A 552 4.04 -12.50 11.66
CA THR A 552 4.23 -12.76 10.22
C THR A 552 5.66 -13.17 9.87
N GLY A 553 6.64 -12.77 10.69
CA GLY A 553 8.04 -12.87 10.34
C GLY A 553 8.49 -11.85 9.29
N HIS A 554 7.65 -10.89 8.87
CA HIS A 554 8.04 -9.85 7.91
C HIS A 554 8.43 -8.54 8.60
N LEU A 555 9.17 -7.70 7.88
CA LEU A 555 9.58 -6.38 8.37
C LEU A 555 8.42 -5.40 8.23
N TYR A 556 8.18 -4.59 9.26
CA TYR A 556 7.17 -3.55 9.26
C TYR A 556 7.78 -2.25 9.76
N ASN A 557 7.28 -1.12 9.28
CA ASN A 557 7.65 0.19 9.78
C ASN A 557 6.45 1.13 9.88
N LEU A 558 6.64 2.16 10.71
CA LEU A 558 5.72 3.27 10.85
C LEU A 558 6.23 4.44 10.00
N GLU A 559 5.34 5.11 9.28
CA GLU A 559 5.70 6.25 8.45
C GLU A 559 4.73 7.43 8.66
N ALA A 560 5.28 8.64 8.71
CA ALA A 560 4.49 9.85 8.48
C ALA A 560 4.37 10.06 6.97
N THR A 561 3.30 9.56 6.38
CA THR A 561 3.10 9.51 4.93
C THR A 561 3.13 10.93 4.33
N PRO A 562 3.92 11.17 3.26
CA PRO A 562 4.03 12.47 2.59
C PRO A 562 2.71 13.08 2.11
#